data_AF-A0A4R7VU31-F1
#
_entry.id   AF-A0A4R7VU31-F1
#
_cell.length_a   1.000
_cell.length_b   1.000
_cell.length_c   1.000
_cell.angle_alpha   90.00
_cell.angle_beta   90.00
_cell.angle_gamma   90.00
#
_symmetry.space_group_name_H-M   'P 1'
#
loop_
_entity.id
_entity.type
_entity.pdbx_description
1 polymer ?
#
loop_
_entity_poly.entity_id
_entity_poly.type
_entity_poly.pdbx_seq_one_letter_code
_entity_poly.pdbx_strand_id
1 'polypeptide(L)'
;MSPRFILIVACVALSFMAAVVAVYLDMYGVSRVYDQAMWGAFGDYFGGILNPIFALFAFLGVLWSLDVQMKQVRQLALDKKADEILQVVKDIDARLSELLQTHIGQTSGFDIHILHMVAEAGRGAKQKGDSNSYNQFLQISTDPGSLVEAAVREIRHQVSTMCEFLQRYPQQQGGGYTPIIEYYASKTSRLIPMLNDLGGLPDATRAFFDPKSG
;
A
#
# COMPACT_ATOMS: atom_id res chain seq x y z
N MET A 1 5.31 -26.88 6.73
CA MET A 1 5.10 -28.02 5.81
C MET A 1 4.12 -28.98 6.45
N SER A 2 3.13 -29.50 5.72
CA SER A 2 2.15 -30.43 6.29
C SER A 2 2.74 -31.83 6.45
N PRO A 3 2.38 -32.60 7.51
CA PRO A 3 2.92 -33.95 7.74
C PRO A 3 2.60 -34.92 6.59
N ARG A 4 1.51 -34.66 5.84
CA ARG A 4 1.12 -35.41 4.65
C ARG A 4 2.12 -35.24 3.50
N PHE A 5 2.70 -34.06 3.34
CA PHE A 5 3.70 -33.79 2.30
C PHE A 5 4.99 -34.59 2.55
N ILE A 6 5.44 -34.66 3.79
CA ILE A 6 6.65 -35.42 4.18
C ILE A 6 6.44 -36.93 3.93
N LEU A 7 5.27 -37.47 4.28
CA LEU A 7 4.92 -38.87 4.03
C LEU A 7 4.91 -39.21 2.53
N ILE A 8 4.35 -38.34 1.68
CA ILE A 8 4.33 -38.54 0.23
C ILE A 8 5.75 -38.57 -0.33
N VAL A 9 6.60 -37.62 0.06
CA VAL A 9 8.00 -37.57 -0.37
C VAL A 9 8.77 -38.82 0.06
N ALA A 10 8.57 -39.27 1.30
CA ALA A 10 9.20 -40.50 1.82
C ALA A 10 8.76 -41.76 1.06
N CYS A 11 7.46 -41.92 0.78
CA CYS A 11 6.96 -43.06 0.00
C CYS A 11 7.48 -43.06 -1.44
N VAL A 12 7.58 -41.90 -2.08
CA VAL A 12 8.14 -41.77 -3.44
C VAL A 12 9.63 -42.15 -3.45
N ALA A 13 10.40 -41.66 -2.47
CA ALA A 13 11.82 -42.00 -2.35
C ALA A 13 12.03 -43.51 -2.12
N LEU A 14 11.22 -44.12 -1.26
CA LEU A 14 11.31 -45.54 -0.93
C LEU A 14 10.87 -46.44 -2.10
N SER A 15 9.86 -46.01 -2.86
CA SER A 15 9.43 -46.66 -4.11
C SER A 15 10.51 -46.58 -5.19
N PHE A 16 11.16 -45.43 -5.36
CA PHE A 16 12.26 -45.27 -6.30
C PHE A 16 13.45 -46.18 -5.94
N MET A 17 13.80 -46.24 -4.66
CA MET A 17 14.84 -47.14 -4.15
C MET A 17 14.49 -48.61 -4.43
N ALA A 18 13.24 -49.02 -4.15
CA ALA A 18 12.77 -50.38 -4.44
C ALA A 18 12.81 -50.71 -5.94
N ALA A 19 12.47 -49.75 -6.81
CA ALA A 19 12.51 -49.92 -8.25
C ALA A 19 13.95 -50.11 -8.78
N VAL A 20 14.91 -49.32 -8.28
CA VAL A 20 16.34 -49.48 -8.64
C VAL A 20 16.84 -50.88 -8.24
N VAL A 21 16.48 -51.33 -7.04
CA VAL A 21 16.83 -52.68 -6.56
C VAL A 21 16.17 -53.76 -7.42
N ALA A 22 14.90 -53.59 -7.79
CA ALA A 22 14.18 -54.56 -8.63
C ALA A 22 14.79 -54.69 -10.03
N VAL A 23 15.09 -53.57 -10.70
CA VAL A 23 15.74 -53.56 -12.03
C VAL A 23 17.14 -54.19 -11.97
N TYR A 24 17.89 -53.94 -10.89
CA TYR A 24 19.20 -54.57 -10.70
C TYR A 24 19.10 -56.09 -10.57
N LEU A 25 18.15 -56.59 -9.76
CA LEU A 25 17.93 -58.02 -9.55
C LEU A 25 17.46 -58.73 -10.83
N ASP A 26 16.66 -58.05 -11.66
CA ASP A 26 16.19 -58.57 -12.95
C ASP A 26 17.33 -58.67 -13.97
N MET A 27 18.20 -57.65 -14.04
CA MET A 27 19.25 -57.55 -15.05
C MET A 27 20.49 -58.42 -14.77
N TYR A 28 20.84 -58.64 -13.49
CA TYR A 28 22.06 -59.37 -13.09
C TYR A 28 21.77 -60.69 -12.34
N GLY A 29 20.50 -60.98 -12.04
CA GLY A 29 20.08 -62.16 -11.28
C GLY A 29 20.50 -62.11 -9.81
N VAL A 30 20.12 -63.14 -9.05
CA VAL A 30 20.40 -63.25 -7.60
C VAL A 30 21.72 -64.00 -7.38
N SER A 31 22.81 -63.54 -7.98
CA SER A 31 24.15 -64.07 -7.71
C SER A 31 24.86 -63.19 -6.68
N ARG A 32 25.33 -63.79 -5.57
CA ARG A 32 26.00 -63.04 -4.50
C ARG A 32 27.43 -62.75 -4.90
N VAL A 33 27.67 -61.51 -5.32
CA VAL A 33 29.03 -60.98 -5.46
C VAL A 33 29.54 -60.62 -4.06
N TYR A 34 30.48 -61.40 -3.55
CA TYR A 34 31.14 -61.17 -2.24
C TYR A 34 32.30 -60.18 -2.32
N ASP A 35 32.69 -59.77 -3.54
CA ASP A 35 33.75 -58.79 -3.75
C ASP A 35 33.24 -57.37 -3.46
N GLN A 36 33.79 -56.77 -2.41
CA GLN A 36 33.47 -55.42 -1.97
C GLN A 36 33.88 -54.36 -3.00
N ALA A 37 34.87 -54.62 -3.85
CA ALA A 37 35.32 -53.69 -4.88
C ALA A 37 34.24 -53.46 -5.96
N MET A 38 33.49 -54.50 -6.31
CA MET A 38 32.40 -54.42 -7.30
C MET A 38 31.21 -53.58 -6.79
N TRP A 39 30.89 -53.70 -5.50
CA TRP A 39 29.88 -52.85 -4.85
C TRP A 39 30.31 -51.39 -4.76
N GLY A 40 31.61 -51.13 -4.53
CA GLY A 40 32.18 -49.79 -4.61
C GLY A 40 32.00 -49.16 -5.99
N ALA A 41 32.42 -49.85 -7.06
CA ALA A 41 32.29 -49.38 -8.43
C ALA A 41 30.83 -49.12 -8.85
N PHE A 42 29.89 -49.95 -8.39
CA PHE A 42 28.46 -49.74 -8.59
C PHE A 42 27.97 -48.45 -7.91
N GLY A 43 28.35 -48.26 -6.63
CA GLY A 43 28.04 -47.05 -5.89
C GLY A 43 28.61 -45.80 -6.56
N ASP A 44 29.82 -45.89 -7.10
CA ASP A 44 30.48 -44.78 -7.82
C ASP A 44 29.75 -44.42 -9.12
N TYR A 45 29.21 -45.39 -9.86
CA TYR A 45 28.43 -45.11 -11.08
C TYR A 45 27.13 -44.37 -10.77
N PHE A 46 26.34 -44.89 -9.82
CA PHE A 46 25.08 -44.23 -9.42
C PHE A 46 25.33 -42.91 -8.71
N GLY A 47 26.35 -42.84 -7.84
CA GLY A 47 26.79 -41.61 -7.21
C GLY A 47 27.26 -40.56 -8.21
N GLY A 48 27.99 -40.98 -9.25
CA GLY A 48 28.46 -40.12 -10.34
C GLY A 48 27.33 -39.52 -11.19
N ILE A 49 26.20 -40.21 -11.33
CA ILE A 49 25.01 -39.71 -12.07
C ILE A 49 24.09 -38.90 -11.15
N LEU A 50 23.78 -39.43 -9.97
CA LEU A 50 22.84 -38.83 -9.03
C LEU A 50 23.38 -37.54 -8.41
N ASN A 51 24.69 -37.46 -8.13
CA ASN A 51 25.27 -36.28 -7.48
C ASN A 51 25.14 -35.00 -8.35
N PRO A 52 25.47 -35.01 -9.66
CA PRO A 52 25.18 -33.87 -10.54
C PRO A 52 23.68 -33.56 -10.67
N ILE A 53 22.80 -34.57 -10.69
CA ILE A 53 21.35 -34.37 -10.75
C ILE A 53 20.84 -33.68 -9.48
N PHE A 54 21.27 -34.15 -8.30
CA PHE A 54 20.92 -33.51 -7.02
C PHE A 54 21.51 -32.11 -6.91
N ALA A 55 22.75 -31.91 -7.38
CA ALA A 55 23.35 -30.57 -7.44
C ALA A 55 22.54 -29.63 -8.34
N LEU A 56 22.06 -30.11 -9.50
CA LEU A 56 21.19 -29.34 -10.39
C LEU A 56 19.85 -29.00 -9.71
N PHE A 57 19.19 -29.96 -9.05
CA PHE A 57 17.95 -29.70 -8.33
C PHE A 57 18.14 -28.74 -7.15
N ALA A 58 19.23 -28.88 -6.40
CA ALA A 58 19.59 -27.94 -5.34
C ALA A 58 19.78 -26.52 -5.92
N PHE A 59 20.50 -26.40 -7.03
CA PHE A 59 20.70 -25.14 -7.72
C PHE A 59 19.38 -24.52 -8.22
N LEU A 60 18.50 -25.32 -8.85
CA LEU A 60 17.16 -24.87 -9.27
C LEU A 60 16.30 -24.45 -8.07
N GLY A 61 16.39 -25.18 -6.95
CA GLY A 61 15.69 -24.83 -5.71
C GLY A 61 16.15 -23.47 -5.17
N VAL A 62 17.46 -23.20 -5.20
CA VAL A 62 18.02 -21.89 -4.82
C VAL A 62 17.53 -20.79 -5.78
N LEU A 63 17.57 -21.02 -7.09
CA LEU A 63 17.07 -20.04 -8.08
C LEU A 63 15.59 -19.73 -7.87
N TRP A 64 14.75 -20.74 -7.63
CA TRP A 64 13.35 -20.54 -7.33
C TRP A 64 13.14 -19.77 -6.02
N SER A 65 13.92 -20.09 -4.99
CA SER A 65 13.88 -19.36 -3.72
C SER A 65 14.27 -17.88 -3.92
N LEU A 66 15.28 -17.59 -4.73
CA LEU A 66 15.70 -16.23 -5.05
C LEU A 66 14.59 -15.46 -5.79
N ASP A 67 13.93 -16.06 -6.79
CA ASP A 67 12.81 -15.42 -7.49
C ASP A 67 11.66 -15.06 -6.52
N VAL A 68 11.31 -15.96 -5.61
CA VAL A 68 10.29 -15.70 -4.58
C VAL A 68 10.74 -14.58 -3.64
N GLN A 69 12.00 -14.60 -3.18
CA GLN A 69 12.56 -13.56 -2.32
C GLN A 69 12.56 -12.19 -3.01
N MET A 70 12.92 -12.11 -4.28
CA MET A 70 12.89 -10.86 -5.05
C MET A 70 11.48 -10.28 -5.16
N LYS A 71 10.48 -11.14 -5.38
CA LYS A 71 9.06 -10.72 -5.39
C LYS A 71 8.61 -10.19 -4.03
N GLN A 72 9.00 -10.86 -2.94
CA GLN A 72 8.70 -10.41 -1.57
C GLN A 72 9.34 -9.05 -1.26
N VAL A 73 10.61 -8.84 -1.61
CA VAL A 73 11.30 -7.55 -1.41
C VAL A 73 10.61 -6.44 -2.19
N ARG A 74 10.19 -6.69 -3.44
CA ARG A 74 9.46 -5.71 -4.24
C ARG A 74 8.11 -5.34 -3.60
N GLN A 75 7.36 -6.34 -3.10
CA GLN A 75 6.09 -6.09 -2.43
C GLN A 75 6.30 -5.27 -1.15
N LEU A 76 7.28 -5.65 -0.31
CA LEU A 76 7.62 -4.90 0.90
C LEU A 76 8.01 -3.44 0.61
N ALA A 77 8.73 -3.18 -0.49
CA ALA A 77 9.08 -1.83 -0.90
C ALA A 77 7.84 -1.01 -1.31
N LEU A 78 6.86 -1.63 -1.98
CA LEU A 78 5.60 -0.99 -2.34
C LEU A 78 4.75 -0.69 -1.10
N ASP A 79 4.62 -1.66 -0.19
CA ASP A 79 3.86 -1.53 1.06
C ASP A 79 4.47 -0.42 1.93
N LYS A 80 5.81 -0.42 2.09
CA LYS A 80 6.51 0.64 2.81
C LYS A 80 6.26 2.03 2.22
N LYS A 81 6.29 2.17 0.90
CA LYS A 81 6.00 3.44 0.23
C LYS A 81 4.54 3.87 0.47
N ALA A 82 3.59 2.93 0.45
CA ALA A 82 2.19 3.22 0.76
C ALA A 82 2.02 3.70 2.21
N ASP A 83 2.72 3.08 3.16
CA ASP A 83 2.71 3.46 4.57
C ASP A 83 3.32 4.86 4.80
N GLU A 84 4.44 5.18 4.15
CA GLU A 84 5.04 6.52 4.20
C GLU A 84 4.06 7.60 3.71
N ILE A 85 3.39 7.35 2.59
CA ILE A 85 2.37 8.28 2.06
C ILE A 85 1.19 8.40 3.04
N LEU A 86 0.70 7.29 3.58
CA LEU A 86 -0.38 7.29 4.56
C LEU A 86 -0.01 8.08 5.83
N GLN A 87 1.23 7.97 6.29
CA GLN A 87 1.72 8.74 7.44
C GLN A 87 1.72 10.24 7.14
N VAL A 88 2.16 10.65 5.95
CA VAL A 88 2.09 12.05 5.52
C VAL A 88 0.65 12.54 5.45
N VAL A 89 -0.26 11.76 4.86
CA VAL A 89 -1.70 12.09 4.80
C VAL A 89 -2.29 12.27 6.21
N LYS A 90 -1.93 11.41 7.17
CA LYS A 90 -2.34 11.53 8.58
C LYS A 90 -1.80 12.79 9.25
N ASP A 91 -0.53 13.13 9.03
CA ASP A 91 0.07 14.35 9.58
C ASP A 91 -0.63 15.61 9.02
N ILE A 92 -0.88 15.63 7.71
CA ILE A 92 -1.62 16.72 7.06
C ILE A 92 -3.04 16.82 7.65
N ASP A 93 -3.74 15.70 7.84
CA ASP A 93 -5.08 15.69 8.42
C ASP A 93 -5.11 16.25 9.86
N ALA A 94 -4.09 15.95 10.66
CA ALA A 94 -3.94 16.50 12.00
C ALA A 94 -3.73 18.03 11.96
N ARG A 95 -2.80 18.51 11.11
CA ARG A 95 -2.55 19.95 10.92
C ARG A 95 -3.79 20.68 10.40
N LEU A 96 -4.51 20.09 9.44
CA LEU A 96 -5.78 20.63 8.96
C LEU A 96 -6.79 20.72 10.10
N SER A 97 -6.91 19.68 10.93
CA SER A 97 -7.83 19.67 12.06
C SER A 97 -7.51 20.79 13.07
N GLU A 98 -6.23 21.08 13.32
CA GLU A 98 -5.80 22.21 14.16
C GLU A 98 -6.11 23.56 13.50
N LEU A 99 -5.78 23.74 12.21
CA LEU A 99 -6.06 24.99 11.48
C LEU A 99 -7.56 25.30 11.42
N LEU A 100 -8.40 24.28 11.30
CA LEU A 100 -9.85 24.43 11.29
C LEU A 100 -10.42 24.92 12.63
N GLN A 101 -9.68 24.78 13.74
CA GLN A 101 -10.00 25.36 15.05
C GLN A 101 -9.53 26.81 15.19
N THR A 102 -9.03 27.45 14.12
CA THR A 102 -8.70 28.88 14.19
C THR A 102 -9.97 29.68 14.45
N HIS A 103 -9.96 30.46 15.53
CA HIS A 103 -11.07 31.31 15.94
C HIS A 103 -11.22 32.51 14.99
N ILE A 104 -12.45 32.73 14.50
CA ILE A 104 -12.82 33.81 13.59
C ILE A 104 -13.55 34.93 14.34
N GLY A 105 -14.29 34.60 15.38
CA GLY A 105 -15.12 35.55 16.12
C GLY A 105 -16.21 34.84 16.92
N GLN A 106 -17.17 35.60 17.45
CA GLN A 106 -18.28 35.07 18.23
C GLN A 106 -19.63 35.45 17.61
N THR A 107 -20.58 34.51 17.61
CA THR A 107 -21.98 34.73 17.22
C THR A 107 -22.87 34.21 18.33
N SER A 108 -23.79 35.04 18.81
CA SER A 108 -24.80 34.64 19.81
C SER A 108 -24.18 34.00 21.08
N GLY A 109 -22.98 34.43 21.47
CA GLY A 109 -22.25 33.89 22.62
C GLY A 109 -21.46 32.59 22.37
N PHE A 110 -21.41 32.09 21.13
CA PHE A 110 -20.64 30.92 20.75
C PHE A 110 -19.43 31.29 19.89
N ASP A 111 -18.30 30.64 20.18
CA ASP A 111 -17.08 30.77 19.40
C ASP A 111 -17.26 30.18 17.99
N ILE A 112 -16.85 30.95 16.99
CA ILE A 112 -16.88 30.57 15.59
C ILE A 112 -15.46 30.23 15.15
N HIS A 113 -15.30 29.04 14.59
CA HIS A 113 -14.04 28.56 14.02
C HIS A 113 -14.17 28.37 12.51
N ILE A 114 -13.05 28.23 11.81
CA ILE A 114 -13.02 27.94 10.36
C ILE A 114 -13.85 26.68 10.03
N LEU A 115 -13.90 25.67 10.90
CA LEU A 115 -14.73 24.49 10.70
C LEU A 115 -16.22 24.84 10.46
N HIS A 116 -16.76 25.86 11.13
CA HIS A 116 -18.14 26.29 10.94
C HIS A 116 -18.31 26.93 9.56
N MET A 117 -17.29 27.62 9.05
CA MET A 117 -17.30 28.22 7.72
C MET A 117 -17.23 27.16 6.62
N VAL A 118 -16.51 26.06 6.86
CA VAL A 118 -16.54 24.88 5.98
C VAL A 118 -17.97 24.33 5.86
N ALA A 119 -18.69 24.21 6.98
CA ALA A 119 -20.08 23.75 6.98
C ALA A 119 -21.02 24.73 6.25
N GLU A 120 -20.84 26.03 6.45
CA GLU A 120 -21.59 27.08 5.74
C GLU A 120 -21.33 27.07 4.24
N ALA A 121 -20.07 26.89 3.82
CA ALA A 121 -19.71 26.74 2.42
C ALA A 121 -20.38 25.51 1.79
N GLY A 122 -20.36 24.36 2.49
CA GLY A 122 -21.03 23.14 2.06
C GLY A 122 -22.56 23.29 1.93
N ARG A 123 -23.18 24.17 2.72
CA ARG A 123 -24.59 24.55 2.62
C ARG A 123 -24.91 25.45 1.42
N GLY A 124 -23.88 26.01 0.78
CA GLY A 124 -24.00 26.99 -0.30
C GLY A 124 -24.27 28.42 0.19
N ALA A 125 -23.70 28.80 1.35
CA ALA A 125 -23.93 30.11 1.96
C ALA A 125 -23.56 31.28 1.05
N LYS A 126 -22.51 31.16 0.21
CA LYS A 126 -22.14 32.21 -0.75
C LYS A 126 -23.24 32.48 -1.77
N GLN A 127 -23.85 31.43 -2.33
CA GLN A 127 -24.91 31.59 -3.32
C GLN A 127 -26.20 32.12 -2.70
N LYS A 128 -26.49 31.71 -1.45
CA LYS A 128 -27.68 32.16 -0.72
C LYS A 128 -27.55 33.56 -0.15
N GLY A 129 -26.34 34.00 0.19
CA GLY A 129 -26.06 35.30 0.81
C GLY A 129 -26.68 35.47 2.20
N ASP A 130 -27.09 34.38 2.85
CA ASP A 130 -27.89 34.38 4.08
C ASP A 130 -27.06 34.22 5.36
N SER A 131 -25.73 34.18 5.24
CA SER A 131 -24.81 33.93 6.35
C SER A 131 -23.85 35.10 6.56
N ASN A 132 -24.16 35.94 7.54
CA ASN A 132 -23.33 37.11 7.89
C ASN A 132 -21.92 36.70 8.30
N SER A 133 -21.80 35.68 9.14
CA SER A 133 -20.50 35.17 9.62
C SER A 133 -19.65 34.64 8.47
N TYR A 134 -20.26 33.98 7.47
CA TYR A 134 -19.54 33.50 6.29
C TYR A 134 -19.06 34.63 5.39
N ASN A 135 -19.91 35.64 5.16
CA ASN A 135 -19.51 36.83 4.38
C ASN A 135 -18.37 37.60 5.05
N GLN A 136 -18.42 37.75 6.38
CA GLN A 136 -17.33 38.35 7.15
C GLN A 136 -16.05 37.52 7.08
N PHE A 137 -16.17 36.19 7.17
CA PHE A 137 -15.05 35.27 6.99
C PHE A 137 -14.38 35.42 5.62
N LEU A 138 -15.16 35.50 4.53
CA LEU A 138 -14.62 35.70 3.18
C LEU A 138 -13.80 36.99 3.09
N GLN A 139 -14.24 38.07 3.75
CA GLN A 139 -13.51 39.34 3.79
C GLN A 139 -12.20 39.22 4.58
N ILE A 140 -12.25 38.71 5.82
CA ILE A 140 -11.07 38.63 6.70
C ILE A 140 -10.04 37.63 6.16
N SER A 141 -10.48 36.59 5.44
CA SER A 141 -9.59 35.61 4.79
C SER A 141 -8.81 36.19 3.60
N THR A 142 -9.19 37.38 3.12
CA THR A 142 -8.47 38.10 2.07
C THR A 142 -7.65 39.28 2.60
N ASP A 143 -7.77 39.60 3.89
CA ASP A 143 -7.04 40.69 4.53
C ASP A 143 -5.59 40.26 4.84
N PRO A 144 -4.57 40.83 4.14
CA PRO A 144 -3.19 40.37 4.27
C PRO A 144 -2.67 40.52 5.70
N GLY A 145 -2.14 39.43 6.25
CA GLY A 145 -1.57 39.42 7.59
C GLY A 145 -2.58 39.18 8.71
N SER A 146 -3.87 38.97 8.39
CA SER A 146 -4.82 38.47 9.36
C SER A 146 -4.50 37.02 9.75
N LEU A 147 -4.77 36.65 11.00
CA LEU A 147 -4.58 35.27 11.48
C LEU A 147 -5.39 34.26 10.63
N VAL A 148 -6.60 34.67 10.21
CA VAL A 148 -7.50 33.85 9.40
C VAL A 148 -6.96 33.67 7.98
N GLU A 149 -6.43 34.73 7.36
CA GLU A 149 -5.77 34.65 6.05
C GLU A 149 -4.59 33.69 6.09
N ALA A 150 -3.73 33.80 7.11
CA ALA A 150 -2.60 32.90 7.29
C ALA A 150 -3.05 31.44 7.45
N ALA A 151 -4.08 31.19 8.26
CA ALA A 151 -4.63 29.85 8.45
C ALA A 151 -5.25 29.29 7.16
N VAL A 152 -6.01 30.10 6.41
CA VAL A 152 -6.60 29.71 5.12
C VAL A 152 -5.53 29.41 4.07
N ARG A 153 -4.48 30.23 4.01
CA ARG A 153 -3.35 30.02 3.11
C ARG A 153 -2.64 28.70 3.43
N GLU A 154 -2.43 28.40 4.70
CA GLU A 154 -1.85 27.14 5.14
C GLU A 154 -2.77 25.95 4.82
N ILE A 155 -4.08 26.05 5.07
CA ILE A 155 -5.06 25.01 4.69
C ILE A 155 -4.97 24.71 3.20
N ARG A 156 -4.91 25.75 2.35
CA ARG A 156 -4.80 25.59 0.90
C ARG A 156 -3.51 24.86 0.51
N HIS A 157 -2.40 25.21 1.15
CA HIS A 157 -1.12 24.54 0.94
C HIS A 157 -1.21 23.06 1.35
N GLN A 158 -1.70 22.77 2.55
CA GLN A 158 -1.88 21.43 3.08
C GLN A 158 -2.79 20.55 2.19
N VAL A 159 -3.92 21.07 1.72
CA VAL A 159 -4.83 20.36 0.79
C VAL A 159 -4.16 20.05 -0.55
N SER A 160 -3.39 21.01 -1.09
CA SER A 160 -2.65 20.82 -2.34
C SER A 160 -1.57 19.76 -2.19
N THR A 161 -0.79 19.83 -1.10
CA THR A 161 0.22 18.83 -0.75
C THR A 161 -0.40 17.45 -0.58
N MET A 162 -1.54 17.34 0.14
CA MET A 162 -2.24 16.06 0.28
C MET A 162 -2.63 15.49 -1.09
N CYS A 163 -3.15 16.31 -2.00
CA CYS A 163 -3.49 15.88 -3.36
C CYS A 163 -2.28 15.26 -4.09
N GLU A 164 -1.12 15.91 -4.04
CA GLU A 164 0.11 15.40 -4.68
C GLU A 164 0.55 14.05 -4.11
N PHE A 165 0.44 13.86 -2.80
CA PHE A 165 0.78 12.60 -2.14
C PHE A 165 -0.23 11.50 -2.46
N LEU A 166 -1.52 11.81 -2.45
CA LEU A 166 -2.59 10.88 -2.81
C LEU A 166 -2.45 10.38 -4.25
N GLN A 167 -2.13 11.26 -5.21
CA GLN A 167 -1.90 10.87 -6.60
C GLN A 167 -0.73 9.89 -6.79
N ARG A 168 0.22 9.83 -5.84
CA ARG A 168 1.36 8.92 -5.86
C ARG A 168 1.10 7.61 -5.11
N TYR A 169 -0.06 7.49 -4.44
CA TYR A 169 -0.42 6.29 -3.68
C TYR A 169 -0.71 5.11 -4.63
N PRO A 170 -0.19 3.91 -4.35
CA PRO A 170 -0.41 2.75 -5.20
C PRO A 170 -1.91 2.38 -5.25
N GLN A 171 -2.49 2.41 -6.44
CA GLN A 171 -3.90 2.09 -6.68
C GLN A 171 -4.14 0.57 -6.66
N GLN A 172 -5.36 0.17 -6.31
CA GLN A 172 -5.75 -1.24 -6.29
C GLN A 172 -5.91 -1.80 -7.73
N GLN A 173 -5.90 -3.12 -7.86
CA GLN A 173 -6.00 -3.83 -9.16
C GLN A 173 -7.33 -3.63 -9.92
N GLY A 174 -8.28 -2.86 -9.37
CA GLY A 174 -9.53 -2.46 -10.02
C GLY A 174 -9.62 -0.96 -10.34
N GLY A 175 -8.55 -0.20 -10.13
CA GLY A 175 -8.61 1.26 -10.04
C GLY A 175 -9.19 1.71 -8.69
N GLY A 176 -8.77 2.87 -8.22
CA GLY A 176 -9.22 3.41 -6.94
C GLY A 176 -8.26 3.15 -5.77
N TYR A 177 -8.61 3.76 -4.64
CA TYR A 177 -7.78 3.81 -3.45
C TYR A 177 -8.23 2.79 -2.41
N THR A 178 -7.40 2.54 -1.40
CA THR A 178 -7.82 1.76 -0.23
C THR A 178 -8.89 2.52 0.57
N PRO A 179 -9.79 1.85 1.32
CA PRO A 179 -10.87 2.53 2.05
C PRO A 179 -10.40 3.65 3.00
N ILE A 180 -9.21 3.49 3.59
CA ILE A 180 -8.62 4.51 4.46
C ILE A 180 -8.22 5.77 3.68
N ILE A 181 -7.69 5.60 2.47
CA ILE A 181 -7.31 6.71 1.61
C ILE A 181 -8.56 7.40 1.04
N GLU A 182 -9.58 6.63 0.66
CA GLU A 182 -10.88 7.17 0.24
C GLU A 182 -11.51 8.00 1.36
N TYR A 183 -11.42 7.54 2.62
CA TYR A 183 -11.89 8.30 3.77
C TYR A 183 -11.19 9.66 3.89
N TYR A 184 -9.85 9.72 3.82
CA TYR A 184 -9.13 10.99 3.88
C TYR A 184 -9.42 11.90 2.69
N ALA A 185 -9.55 11.34 1.49
CA ALA A 185 -9.91 12.10 0.30
C ALA A 185 -11.32 12.70 0.42
N SER A 186 -12.30 11.92 0.88
CA SER A 186 -13.67 12.36 1.14
C SER A 186 -13.78 13.36 2.30
N LYS A 187 -12.97 13.19 3.35
CA LYS A 187 -12.90 14.15 4.44
C LYS A 187 -12.38 15.50 3.95
N THR A 188 -11.31 15.48 3.15
CA THR A 188 -10.66 16.68 2.60
C THR A 188 -11.53 17.37 1.54
N SER A 189 -12.30 16.62 0.76
CA SER A 189 -13.20 17.18 -0.25
C SER A 189 -14.27 18.12 0.34
N ARG A 190 -14.62 17.96 1.62
CA ARG A 190 -15.53 18.87 2.34
C ARG A 190 -14.99 20.30 2.45
N LEU A 191 -13.68 20.50 2.35
CA LEU A 191 -13.05 21.82 2.37
C LEU A 191 -13.15 22.56 1.03
N ILE A 192 -13.38 21.82 -0.06
CA ILE A 192 -13.30 22.34 -1.43
C ILE A 192 -14.33 23.44 -1.72
N PRO A 193 -15.60 23.37 -1.29
CA PRO A 193 -16.54 24.47 -1.48
C PRO A 193 -16.03 25.80 -0.90
N MET A 194 -15.51 25.77 0.33
CA MET A 194 -14.96 26.95 1.00
C MET A 194 -13.72 27.47 0.26
N LEU A 195 -12.79 26.59 -0.11
CA LEU A 195 -11.57 26.98 -0.81
C LEU A 195 -11.86 27.49 -2.23
N ASN A 196 -12.89 26.97 -2.90
CA ASN A 196 -13.34 27.48 -4.20
C ASN A 196 -13.95 28.88 -4.07
N ASP A 197 -14.73 29.12 -3.01
CA ASP A 197 -15.33 30.42 -2.74
C ASP A 197 -14.28 31.50 -2.46
N LEU A 198 -13.18 31.14 -1.80
CA LEU A 198 -12.02 31.98 -1.51
C LEU A 198 -11.05 32.11 -2.70
N GLY A 199 -11.08 31.14 -3.62
CA GLY A 199 -10.20 31.07 -4.77
C GLY A 199 -8.77 30.63 -4.45
N GLY A 200 -7.92 30.61 -5.48
CA GLY A 200 -6.48 30.34 -5.38
C GLY A 200 -6.08 28.86 -5.26
N LEU A 201 -7.03 27.92 -5.24
CA LEU A 201 -6.73 26.48 -5.28
C LEU A 201 -6.31 26.06 -6.71
N PRO A 202 -5.24 25.27 -6.90
CA PRO A 202 -4.85 24.76 -8.23
C PRO A 202 -5.96 23.97 -8.92
N ASP A 203 -6.05 24.05 -10.24
CA ASP A 203 -7.06 23.33 -11.05
C ASP A 203 -7.00 21.82 -10.84
N ALA A 204 -5.79 21.26 -10.79
CA ALA A 204 -5.58 19.84 -10.57
C ALA A 204 -6.13 19.38 -9.20
N THR A 205 -5.91 20.18 -8.15
CA THR A 205 -6.42 19.89 -6.81
C THR A 205 -7.93 20.00 -6.74
N ARG A 206 -8.51 21.01 -7.42
CA ARG A 206 -9.96 21.15 -7.56
C ARG A 206 -10.57 19.94 -8.24
N ALA A 207 -10.03 19.54 -9.38
CA ALA A 207 -10.53 18.41 -10.15
C ALA A 207 -10.41 17.07 -9.40
N PHE A 208 -9.34 16.89 -8.62
CA PHE A 208 -9.11 15.65 -7.86
C PHE A 208 -10.14 15.42 -6.74
N PHE A 209 -10.56 16.48 -6.06
CA PHE A 209 -11.51 16.40 -4.94
C PHE A 209 -12.94 16.80 -5.32
N ASP A 210 -13.20 17.15 -6.59
CA ASP A 210 -14.56 17.48 -7.04
C ASP A 210 -15.43 16.21 -6.95
N PRO A 211 -16.58 16.24 -6.26
CA PRO A 211 -17.48 15.09 -6.13
C PRO A 211 -18.01 14.50 -7.45
N LYS A 212 -17.66 15.07 -8.62
CA LYS A 212 -18.04 14.55 -9.95
C LYS A 212 -17.12 13.46 -10.52
N SER A 213 -16.04 13.08 -9.84
CA SER A 213 -15.15 11.98 -10.28
C SER A 213 -15.49 10.64 -9.63
N GLY A 214 -16.77 10.26 -9.65
CA GLY A 214 -17.29 8.97 -9.20
C GLY A 214 -18.64 8.69 -9.82
#